data_AF-A0A062U0U9-F1
#
_entry.id   AF-A0A062U0U9-F1
#
_cell.length_a   1.000
_cell.length_b   1.000
_cell.length_c   1.000
_cell.angle_alpha   90.00
_cell.angle_beta   90.00
_cell.angle_gamma   90.00
#
_symmetry.space_group_name_H-M   'P 1'
#
loop_
_entity.id
_entity.type
_entity.pdbx_description
1 polymer ?
#
loop_
_entity_poly.entity_id
_entity_poly.type
_entity_poly.pdbx_seq_one_letter_code
_entity_poly.pdbx_strand_id
1 'polypeptide(L)'
;MKPRIQPYISAGNLVRLRAMAKRPGLSESKIVDRALAAFFAGDTDDQRDAAITRRLDRLTRQFGRLERHHLILGETVSTYVRYFLTVTPPVPADQLDAARAKGDLKFDFFVRQVAESVRSGDRILQNAIEEFVAAPSDFVSEAELDRLGVRSGIDA
;
A
#
# COMPACT_ATOMS: atom_id res chain seq x y z
N MET A 1 27.52 -42.03 6.33
CA MET A 1 28.77 -41.76 7.08
C MET A 1 28.99 -40.25 7.06
N LYS A 2 29.23 -39.59 8.21
CA LYS A 2 29.47 -38.14 8.22
C LYS A 2 30.92 -37.84 7.83
N PRO A 3 31.20 -36.90 6.90
CA PRO A 3 32.56 -36.54 6.52
C PRO A 3 33.29 -35.87 7.70
N ARG A 4 34.59 -36.14 7.86
CA ARG A 4 35.43 -35.52 8.90
C ARG A 4 36.16 -34.31 8.31
N ILE A 5 36.07 -33.19 9.01
CA ILE A 5 36.80 -31.95 8.70
C ILE A 5 37.72 -31.58 9.87
N GLN A 6 38.84 -30.89 9.61
CA GLN A 6 39.78 -30.39 10.63
C GLN A 6 39.97 -28.86 10.51
N PRO A 7 38.96 -28.05 10.89
CA PRO A 7 39.06 -26.60 10.85
C PRO A 7 39.78 -26.04 12.09
N TYR A 8 40.43 -24.90 11.93
CA TYR A 8 40.93 -24.10 13.04
C TYR A 8 39.82 -23.20 13.60
N ILE A 9 39.76 -23.05 14.92
CA ILE A 9 38.84 -22.15 15.61
C ILE A 9 39.60 -21.32 16.66
N SER A 10 39.09 -20.14 16.99
CA SER A 10 39.70 -19.30 18.02
C SER A 10 39.66 -19.96 19.39
N ALA A 11 40.63 -19.62 20.24
CA ALA A 11 40.71 -20.14 21.61
C ALA A 11 39.43 -19.86 22.41
N GLY A 12 38.83 -18.68 22.25
CA GLY A 12 37.56 -18.33 22.88
C GLY A 12 36.39 -19.21 22.42
N ASN A 13 36.31 -19.54 21.13
CA ASN A 13 35.27 -20.42 20.61
C ASN A 13 35.48 -21.88 21.05
N LEU A 14 36.72 -22.34 21.16
CA LEU A 14 37.03 -23.67 21.70
C LEU A 14 36.54 -23.83 23.15
N VAL A 15 36.76 -22.80 23.99
CA VAL A 15 36.28 -22.80 25.39
C VAL A 15 34.75 -22.88 25.43
N ARG A 16 34.06 -22.07 24.62
CA ARG A 16 32.58 -22.06 24.55
C ARG A 16 32.02 -23.39 24.02
N LEU A 17 32.61 -23.95 22.98
CA LEU A 17 32.21 -25.23 22.38
C LEU A 17 32.33 -26.37 23.40
N ARG A 18 33.49 -26.47 24.08
CA ARG A 18 33.71 -27.46 25.13
C ARG A 18 32.73 -27.29 26.29
N ALA A 19 32.46 -26.06 26.70
CA ALA A 19 31.48 -25.79 27.76
C ALA A 19 30.06 -26.25 27.37
N MET A 20 29.63 -26.01 26.12
CA MET A 20 28.34 -26.48 25.62
C MET A 20 28.28 -28.01 25.47
N ALA A 21 29.36 -28.64 25.06
CA ALA A 21 29.45 -30.09 24.88
C ALA A 21 29.42 -30.89 26.20
N LYS A 22 29.54 -30.23 27.36
CA LYS A 22 29.34 -30.87 28.68
C LYS A 22 27.88 -31.24 28.95
N ARG A 23 26.92 -30.70 28.20
CA ARG A 23 25.50 -30.98 28.36
C ARG A 23 25.16 -32.37 27.79
N PRO A 24 24.34 -33.18 28.49
CA PRO A 24 23.91 -34.48 27.98
C PRO A 24 23.29 -34.38 26.59
N GLY A 25 23.71 -35.26 25.67
CA GLY A 25 23.17 -35.33 24.31
C GLY A 25 23.70 -34.28 23.32
N LEU A 26 24.69 -33.46 23.70
CA LEU A 26 25.39 -32.51 22.84
C LEU A 26 26.88 -32.86 22.75
N SER A 27 27.33 -33.28 21.57
CA SER A 27 28.77 -33.43 21.27
C SER A 27 29.29 -32.19 20.54
N GLU A 28 30.61 -31.95 20.57
CA GLU A 28 31.25 -30.86 19.81
C GLU A 28 30.86 -30.94 18.33
N SER A 29 30.93 -32.12 17.71
CA SER A 29 30.52 -32.32 16.32
C SER A 29 29.05 -31.99 16.08
N LYS A 30 28.14 -32.33 17.01
CA LYS A 30 26.71 -32.03 16.88
C LYS A 30 26.41 -30.54 17.02
N ILE A 31 27.17 -29.84 17.87
CA ILE A 31 27.07 -28.38 18.02
C ILE A 31 27.58 -27.69 16.76
N VAL A 32 28.75 -28.08 16.24
CA VAL A 32 29.32 -27.52 15.01
C VAL A 32 28.42 -27.78 13.81
N ASP A 33 27.88 -29.00 13.66
CA ASP A 33 26.94 -29.37 12.59
C ASP A 33 25.68 -28.50 12.63
N ARG A 34 25.11 -28.26 13.81
CA ARG A 34 23.98 -27.34 13.99
C ARG A 34 24.33 -25.88 13.73
N ALA A 35 25.51 -25.43 14.17
CA ALA A 35 25.95 -24.07 13.94
C ALA A 35 26.17 -23.79 12.45
N LEU A 36 26.73 -24.74 11.70
CA LEU A 36 26.87 -24.66 10.25
C LEU A 36 25.51 -24.68 9.56
N ALA A 37 24.60 -25.57 9.96
CA ALA A 37 23.23 -25.58 9.44
C ALA A 37 22.51 -24.24 9.71
N ALA A 38 22.67 -23.67 10.91
CA ALA A 38 22.11 -22.36 11.26
C ALA A 38 22.79 -21.21 10.49
N PHE A 39 24.10 -21.29 10.25
CA PHE A 39 24.83 -20.31 9.44
C PHE A 39 24.34 -20.31 7.99
N PHE A 40 24.19 -21.49 7.38
CA PHE A 40 23.62 -21.61 6.03
C PHE A 40 22.13 -21.25 5.98
N ALA A 41 21.39 -21.47 7.07
CA ALA A 41 20.02 -21.00 7.19
C ALA A 41 19.94 -19.47 7.35
N GLY A 42 20.92 -18.85 8.01
CA GLY A 42 21.03 -17.40 8.17
C GLY A 42 21.03 -16.64 6.85
N ASP A 43 21.78 -17.11 5.85
CA ASP A 43 21.75 -16.52 4.49
C ASP A 43 20.36 -16.61 3.84
N THR A 44 19.57 -17.65 4.17
CA THR A 44 18.19 -17.78 3.68
C THR A 44 17.20 -16.97 4.51
N ASP A 45 17.44 -16.79 5.80
CA ASP A 45 16.61 -15.99 6.69
C ASP A 45 16.85 -14.49 6.45
N ASP A 46 18.09 -14.04 6.22
CA ASP A 46 18.41 -12.66 5.82
C ASP A 46 17.70 -12.27 4.50
N GLN A 47 17.64 -13.19 3.53
CA GLN A 47 16.89 -12.97 2.29
C GLN A 47 15.38 -12.88 2.53
N ARG A 48 14.83 -13.72 3.44
CA ARG A 48 13.42 -13.65 3.84
C ARG A 48 13.11 -12.35 4.57
N ASP A 49 13.96 -11.95 5.50
CA ASP A 49 13.82 -10.73 6.30
C ASP A 49 13.93 -9.48 5.41
N ALA A 50 14.82 -9.49 4.42
CA ALA A 50 14.89 -8.44 3.40
C ALA A 50 13.62 -8.40 2.54
N ALA A 51 13.06 -9.55 2.16
CA ALA A 51 11.80 -9.61 1.41
C ALA A 51 10.61 -9.11 2.25
N ILE A 52 10.56 -9.43 3.55
CA ILE A 52 9.54 -8.95 4.48
C ILE A 52 9.64 -7.43 4.64
N THR A 53 10.84 -6.89 4.88
CA THR A 53 11.07 -5.44 4.99
C THR A 53 10.58 -4.70 3.74
N ARG A 54 10.92 -5.18 2.54
CA ARG A 54 10.43 -4.59 1.27
C ARG A 54 8.91 -4.64 1.15
N ARG A 55 8.28 -5.72 1.62
CA ARG A 55 6.82 -5.84 1.62
C ARG A 55 6.19 -4.85 2.60
N LEU A 56 6.77 -4.67 3.79
CA LEU A 56 6.32 -3.67 4.76
C LEU A 56 6.45 -2.26 4.21
N ASP A 57 7.57 -1.91 3.57
CA ASP A 57 7.74 -0.60 2.92
C ASP A 57 6.67 -0.33 1.86
N ARG A 58 6.34 -1.35 1.04
CA ARG A 58 5.27 -1.25 0.05
C ARG A 58 3.91 -1.04 0.72
N LEU A 59 3.61 -1.75 1.81
CA LEU A 59 2.37 -1.57 2.57
C LEU A 59 2.28 -0.16 3.17
N THR A 60 3.35 0.35 3.77
CA THR A 60 3.40 1.71 4.31
C THR A 60 3.08 2.76 3.25
N ARG A 61 3.65 2.62 2.03
CA ARG A 61 3.33 3.51 0.91
C ARG A 61 1.88 3.38 0.46
N GLN A 62 1.33 2.16 0.45
CA GLN A 62 -0.09 1.94 0.14
C GLN A 62 -1.02 2.57 1.18
N PHE A 63 -0.69 2.47 2.46
CA PHE A 63 -1.42 3.13 3.55
C PHE A 63 -1.38 4.65 3.41
N GLY A 64 -0.22 5.24 3.13
CA GLY A 64 -0.14 6.69 2.91
C GLY A 64 -0.97 7.17 1.70
N ARG A 65 -1.09 6.35 0.63
CA ARG A 65 -1.99 6.66 -0.49
C ARG A 65 -3.46 6.52 -0.09
N LEU A 66 -3.81 5.48 0.68
CA LEU A 66 -5.17 5.28 1.17
C LEU A 66 -5.63 6.42 2.10
N GLU A 67 -4.75 6.87 2.99
CA GLU A 67 -4.99 8.01 3.87
C GLU A 67 -5.30 9.27 3.07
N ARG A 68 -4.49 9.57 2.03
CA ARG A 68 -4.78 10.69 1.12
C ARG A 68 -6.12 10.54 0.41
N HIS A 69 -6.45 9.35 -0.09
CA HIS A 69 -7.76 9.12 -0.72
C HIS A 69 -8.91 9.34 0.27
N HIS A 70 -8.72 8.96 1.54
CA HIS A 70 -9.72 9.16 2.58
C HIS A 70 -9.91 10.64 2.91
N LEU A 71 -8.83 11.42 3.00
CA LEU A 71 -8.90 12.87 3.19
C LEU A 71 -9.63 13.56 2.03
N ILE A 72 -9.30 13.20 0.78
CA ILE A 72 -9.98 13.75 -0.41
C ILE A 72 -11.47 13.40 -0.39
N LEU A 73 -11.84 12.18 -0.03
CA LEU A 73 -13.24 11.78 0.12
C LEU A 73 -13.95 12.61 1.20
N GLY A 74 -13.31 12.80 2.35
CA GLY A 74 -13.83 13.64 3.43
C GLY A 74 -14.09 15.08 2.97
N GLU A 75 -13.14 15.68 2.27
CA GLU A 75 -13.26 17.05 1.74
C GLU A 75 -14.37 17.15 0.68
N THR A 76 -14.46 16.15 -0.20
CA THR A 76 -15.51 16.07 -1.23
C THR A 76 -16.90 16.00 -0.61
N VAL A 77 -17.09 15.13 0.40
CA VAL A 77 -18.38 14.99 1.10
C VAL A 77 -18.71 16.26 1.88
N SER A 78 -17.73 16.86 2.57
CA SER A 78 -17.90 18.13 3.28
C SER A 78 -18.38 19.24 2.33
N THR A 79 -17.73 19.35 1.16
CA THR A 79 -18.10 20.31 0.12
C THR A 79 -19.50 20.05 -0.43
N TYR A 80 -19.83 18.78 -0.72
CA TYR A 80 -21.15 18.38 -1.17
C TYR A 80 -22.25 18.72 -0.14
N VAL A 81 -22.03 18.43 1.14
CA VAL A 81 -22.99 18.74 2.22
C VAL A 81 -23.19 20.25 2.33
N ARG A 82 -22.10 21.04 2.29
CA ARG A 82 -22.20 22.51 2.30
C ARG A 82 -23.02 23.02 1.12
N TYR A 83 -22.73 22.52 -0.09
CA TYR A 83 -23.49 22.86 -1.29
C TYR A 83 -24.97 22.50 -1.13
N PHE A 84 -25.27 21.26 -0.70
CA PHE A 84 -26.63 20.78 -0.49
C PHE A 84 -27.41 21.67 0.48
N LEU A 85 -26.83 22.04 1.62
CA LEU A 85 -27.48 22.89 2.62
C LEU A 85 -27.65 24.35 2.16
N THR A 86 -26.84 24.80 1.19
CA THR A 86 -26.86 26.19 0.71
C THR A 86 -27.80 26.38 -0.47
N VAL A 87 -27.87 25.40 -1.37
CA VAL A 87 -28.55 25.54 -2.68
C VAL A 87 -29.90 24.84 -2.73
N THR A 88 -30.16 23.85 -1.86
CA THR A 88 -31.40 23.06 -1.94
C THR A 88 -32.61 23.91 -1.57
N PRO A 89 -33.59 24.08 -2.49
CA PRO A 89 -34.81 24.82 -2.20
C PRO A 89 -35.62 24.12 -1.09
N PRO A 90 -36.22 24.87 -0.14
CA PRO A 90 -37.08 24.28 0.86
C PRO A 90 -38.31 23.66 0.21
N VAL A 91 -38.68 22.46 0.66
CA VAL A 91 -39.87 21.76 0.17
C VAL A 91 -41.10 22.23 0.96
N PRO A 92 -42.21 22.58 0.29
CA PRO A 92 -43.47 22.90 0.96
C PRO A 92 -43.94 21.78 1.88
N ALA A 93 -44.54 22.12 3.03
CA ALA A 93 -44.90 21.15 4.07
C ALA A 93 -45.86 20.05 3.58
N ASP A 94 -46.79 20.40 2.69
CA ASP A 94 -47.75 19.51 2.03
C ASP A 94 -47.12 18.56 1.00
N GLN A 95 -45.89 18.83 0.56
CA GLN A 95 -45.16 18.03 -0.43
C GLN A 95 -44.02 17.22 0.17
N LEU A 96 -43.78 17.32 1.49
CA LEU A 96 -42.65 16.67 2.15
C LEU A 96 -42.63 15.15 1.94
N ASP A 97 -43.76 14.48 2.10
CA ASP A 97 -43.83 13.03 1.98
C ASP A 97 -43.64 12.56 0.53
N ALA A 98 -44.19 13.30 -0.43
CA ALA A 98 -43.97 13.04 -1.86
C ALA A 98 -42.49 13.27 -2.25
N ALA A 99 -41.87 14.32 -1.72
CA ALA A 99 -40.46 14.60 -1.96
C ALA A 99 -39.54 13.53 -1.34
N ARG A 100 -39.85 13.05 -0.13
CA ARG A 100 -39.15 11.93 0.52
C ARG A 100 -39.25 10.66 -0.30
N ALA A 101 -40.46 10.25 -0.67
CA ALA A 101 -40.67 9.05 -1.49
C ALA A 101 -39.91 9.13 -2.83
N LYS A 102 -39.90 10.30 -3.47
CA LYS A 102 -39.11 10.53 -4.70
C LYS A 102 -37.60 10.48 -4.44
N GLY A 103 -37.14 10.98 -3.30
CA GLY A 103 -35.76 10.89 -2.86
C GLY A 103 -35.29 9.45 -2.70
N ASP A 104 -36.10 8.63 -2.03
CA ASP A 104 -35.81 7.21 -1.81
C ASP A 104 -35.69 6.46 -3.14
N LEU A 105 -36.62 6.68 -4.08
CA LEU A 105 -36.55 6.08 -5.42
C LEU A 105 -35.28 6.47 -6.18
N LYS A 106 -34.86 7.74 -6.09
CA LYS A 106 -33.62 8.21 -6.72
C LYS A 106 -32.39 7.57 -6.08
N PHE A 107 -32.38 7.44 -4.75
CA PHE A 107 -31.29 6.81 -4.02
C PHE A 107 -31.16 5.33 -4.37
N ASP A 108 -32.28 4.60 -4.42
CA ASP A 108 -32.30 3.19 -4.82
C ASP A 108 -31.79 2.98 -6.25
N PHE A 109 -32.10 3.90 -7.16
CA PHE A 109 -31.57 3.88 -8.52
C PHE A 109 -30.06 4.12 -8.53
N PHE A 110 -29.58 5.12 -7.80
CA PHE A 110 -28.16 5.40 -7.64
C PHE A 110 -27.39 4.19 -7.08
N VAL A 111 -27.88 3.57 -6.00
CA VAL A 111 -27.25 2.38 -5.40
C VAL A 111 -27.16 1.25 -6.41
N ARG A 112 -28.19 1.03 -7.21
CA ARG A 112 -28.17 0.02 -8.29
C ARG A 112 -27.13 0.32 -9.35
N GLN A 113 -27.00 1.58 -9.79
CA GLN A 113 -25.96 1.98 -10.74
C GLN A 113 -24.56 1.80 -10.18
N VAL A 114 -24.33 2.17 -8.91
CA VAL A 114 -23.05 1.96 -8.24
C VAL A 114 -22.72 0.46 -8.13
N ALA A 115 -23.69 -0.37 -7.73
CA ALA A 115 -23.51 -1.81 -7.65
C ALA A 115 -23.14 -2.41 -9.01
N GLU A 116 -23.77 -1.94 -10.08
CA GLU A 116 -23.44 -2.39 -11.44
C GLU A 116 -22.04 -1.95 -11.87
N SER A 117 -21.67 -0.69 -11.65
CA SER A 117 -20.32 -0.18 -11.93
C SER A 117 -19.23 -0.95 -11.18
N VAL A 118 -19.47 -1.29 -9.91
CA VAL A 118 -18.52 -2.09 -9.12
C VAL A 118 -18.41 -3.51 -9.67
N ARG A 119 -19.52 -4.12 -10.12
CA ARG A 119 -19.51 -5.46 -10.74
C ARG A 119 -18.84 -5.47 -12.11
N SER A 120 -19.10 -4.48 -12.95
CA SER A 120 -18.53 -4.39 -14.30
C SER A 120 -17.03 -4.08 -14.25
N GLY A 121 -16.53 -3.56 -13.12
CA GLY A 121 -15.16 -3.07 -13.00
C GLY A 121 -14.95 -1.73 -13.70
N ASP A 122 -16.02 -1.09 -14.19
CA ASP A 122 -15.95 0.25 -14.76
C ASP A 122 -15.54 1.22 -13.68
N ARG A 123 -14.34 1.77 -13.82
CA ARG A 123 -13.82 2.81 -12.95
C ARG A 123 -14.42 4.16 -13.34
N ILE A 124 -15.74 4.30 -13.27
CA ILE A 124 -16.48 5.50 -13.71
C ILE A 124 -15.85 6.78 -13.14
N LEU A 125 -15.52 6.77 -11.84
CA LEU A 125 -14.86 7.90 -11.19
C LEU A 125 -13.41 8.09 -11.62
N GLN A 126 -12.63 7.04 -11.90
CA GLN A 126 -11.24 7.22 -12.33
C GLN A 126 -11.18 7.70 -13.78
N ASN A 127 -12.03 7.18 -14.66
CA ASN A 127 -12.14 7.64 -16.04
C ASN A 127 -12.59 9.11 -16.08
N ALA A 128 -13.57 9.50 -15.26
CA ALA A 128 -14.00 10.88 -15.15
C ALA A 128 -12.93 11.80 -14.53
N ILE A 129 -12.12 11.31 -13.59
CA ILE A 129 -10.99 12.06 -13.02
C ILE A 129 -9.85 12.18 -14.04
N GLU A 130 -9.50 11.13 -14.78
CA GLU A 130 -8.48 11.17 -15.85
C GLU A 130 -8.89 12.12 -16.98
N GLU A 131 -10.19 12.21 -17.29
CA GLU A 131 -10.74 13.18 -18.25
C GLU A 131 -10.66 14.64 -17.73
N PHE A 132 -10.73 14.86 -16.40
CA PHE A 132 -10.76 16.20 -15.80
C PHE A 132 -9.39 16.69 -15.28
N VAL A 133 -8.47 15.78 -14.95
CA VAL A 133 -7.07 16.10 -14.67
C VAL A 133 -6.42 16.35 -16.02
N ALA A 134 -6.71 17.52 -16.59
CA ALA A 134 -6.01 18.02 -17.75
C ALA A 134 -4.51 18.03 -17.43
N ALA A 135 -3.70 17.55 -18.38
CA ALA A 135 -2.26 17.54 -18.24
C ALA A 135 -1.77 19.00 -18.03
N PRO A 136 -0.63 19.25 -17.38
CA PRO A 136 -0.07 20.59 -17.29
C PRO A 136 0.08 21.29 -18.66
N SER A 137 0.22 20.52 -19.74
CA SER A 137 0.21 20.97 -21.14
C SER A 137 -1.15 21.49 -21.64
N ASP A 138 -2.24 21.11 -20.99
CA ASP A 138 -3.60 21.53 -21.36
C ASP A 138 -3.95 22.89 -20.75
N PHE A 139 -3.21 23.32 -19.72
CA PHE A 139 -3.36 24.62 -19.05
C PHE A 139 -2.26 25.62 -19.40
N VAL A 140 -1.15 25.17 -19.98
CA VAL A 140 0.02 25.99 -20.27
C VAL A 140 0.42 25.77 -21.72
N SER A 141 0.41 26.83 -22.52
CA SER A 141 0.82 26.75 -23.93
C SER A 141 2.28 26.27 -24.04
N GLU A 142 2.65 25.58 -25.13
CA GLU A 142 4.04 25.11 -25.36
C GLU A 142 5.06 26.25 -25.18
N ALA A 143 4.69 27.46 -25.58
CA ALA A 143 5.49 28.67 -25.44
C ALA A 143 5.71 29.14 -23.98
N GLU A 144 4.85 28.75 -23.04
CA GLU A 144 4.99 29.04 -21.61
C GLU A 144 5.77 27.94 -20.87
N LEU A 145 5.66 26.68 -21.31
CA LEU A 145 6.48 25.58 -20.77
C LEU A 145 7.97 25.76 -21.10
N ASP A 146 8.28 26.26 -22.30
CA ASP A 146 9.65 26.60 -22.70
C ASP A 146 10.22 27.79 -21.89
N ARG A 147 9.38 28.77 -21.51
CA ARG A 147 9.80 29.88 -20.63
C ARG A 147 10.11 29.44 -19.20
N LEU A 148 9.51 28.34 -18.74
CA LEU A 148 9.71 27.79 -17.39
C LEU A 148 10.86 26.77 -17.31
N GLY A 149 11.50 26.43 -18.43
CA GLY A 149 12.72 25.59 -18.45
C GLY A 149 12.50 24.12 -18.06
N VAL A 150 11.26 23.62 -18.08
CA VAL A 150 10.89 22.29 -17.56
C VAL A 150 11.24 21.14 -18.53
N ARG A 151 11.68 21.44 -19.76
CA ARG A 151 11.78 20.44 -20.82
C ARG A 151 13.05 19.57 -20.83
N SER A 152 13.97 19.70 -19.88
CA SER A 152 15.20 18.90 -19.89
C SER A 152 15.06 17.65 -19.00
N GLY A 153 14.72 16.50 -19.60
CA GLY A 153 14.89 15.21 -18.92
C GLY A 153 14.03 14.03 -19.34
N ILE A 154 13.28 14.08 -20.44
CA ILE A 154 12.63 12.89 -21.01
C ILE A 154 12.98 12.89 -22.50
N ASP A 155 14.16 12.36 -22.82
CA ASP A 155 14.54 11.71 -24.08
C ASP A 155 16.04 11.42 -24.03
N ALA A 156 16.40 10.33 -23.34
CA ALA A 156 17.64 9.57 -23.50
C ALA A 156 17.40 8.12 -23.04
#